data_AF-A0A6C0J5U3-F1
#
_entry.id   AF-A0A6C0J5U3-F1
#
_cell.length_a   1.000
_cell.length_b   1.000
_cell.length_c   1.000
_cell.angle_alpha   90.00
_cell.angle_beta   90.00
_cell.angle_gamma   90.00
#
_symmetry.space_group_name_H-M   'P 1'
#
loop_
_entity.id
_entity.type
_entity.pdbx_description
1 polymer ?
#
loop_
_entity_poly.entity_id
_entity_poly.type
_entity_poly.pdbx_seq_one_letter_code
_entity_poly.pdbx_strand_id
1 'polypeptide(L)'
;MALTPAERKQRYIIKHKSLNNDEYKLKEKLKNKKYYASKVKHIELNDEDLIIKSNDPNNEYIYLPPIKKRINPINKSKLNINTINLYIKTMKKFYLAYHKTELTDDTDLYNVLSKKTYDINNINTQFGFIKKNIYDIVKNNNKNDIRILYSVITRFKYFSVPVKQLYPYILKFQDVYDTERANKIVDNTIAAKMNSLSFDKKDIIDKYNENSHLTDNEKLIFVLLTLFPTRRPVDYRKMLVSFNEPKNQSKLSYADKNNYYYNKTFYFNITKNKKQQQFTVPDELDDIIKSLITTKNNNDFLLSFNNNQLTQIQLSKLIMNTFYKIYDISISAVEIRRLYATHLKKLAENKLITIREHKDISDMMNHNYEENKKYSY
;
A
#
# COMPACT_ATOMS: atom_id res chain seq x y z
N MET A 1 47.97 -0.31 -25.61
CA MET A 1 47.72 -0.02 -27.05
C MET A 1 46.86 1.22 -27.15
N ALA A 2 47.27 2.21 -27.93
CA ALA A 2 46.51 3.44 -28.13
C ALA A 2 45.29 3.19 -29.02
N LEU A 3 44.11 3.69 -28.64
CA LEU A 3 42.88 3.53 -29.42
C LEU A 3 43.05 4.14 -30.81
N THR A 4 42.57 3.42 -31.83
CA THR A 4 42.53 3.90 -33.21
C THR A 4 41.57 5.11 -33.35
N PRO A 5 41.76 5.96 -34.36
CA PRO A 5 40.88 7.11 -34.60
C PRO A 5 39.39 6.72 -34.74
N ALA A 6 39.10 5.55 -35.34
CA ALA A 6 37.74 5.03 -35.48
C ALA A 6 37.12 4.66 -34.13
N GLU A 7 37.86 3.99 -33.25
CA GLU A 7 37.40 3.62 -31.91
C GLU A 7 37.18 4.85 -31.01
N ARG A 8 37.99 5.90 -31.17
CA ARG A 8 37.78 7.19 -30.47
C ARG A 8 36.49 7.86 -30.92
N LYS A 9 36.21 7.90 -32.23
CA LYS A 9 34.97 8.47 -32.79
C LYS A 9 33.74 7.69 -32.33
N GLN A 10 33.82 6.37 -32.30
CA GLN A 10 32.72 5.51 -31.85
C GLN A 10 32.46 5.66 -30.34
N ARG A 11 33.51 5.73 -29.51
CA ARG A 11 33.38 6.06 -28.07
C ARG A 11 32.80 7.45 -27.85
N TYR A 12 33.20 8.44 -28.65
CA TYR A 12 32.66 9.80 -28.58
C TYR A 12 31.15 9.81 -28.88
N ILE A 13 30.70 9.13 -29.94
CA ILE A 13 29.28 9.01 -30.31
C ILE A 13 28.47 8.29 -29.23
N ILE A 14 29.00 7.20 -28.66
CA ILE A 14 28.34 6.45 -27.58
C ILE A 14 28.23 7.32 -26.32
N LYS A 15 29.29 8.03 -25.95
CA LYS A 15 29.32 8.96 -24.81
C LYS A 15 28.35 10.13 -25.00
N HIS A 16 28.23 10.67 -26.22
CA HIS A 16 27.27 11.74 -26.52
C HIS A 16 25.81 11.24 -26.52
N LYS A 17 25.55 10.03 -27.01
CA LYS A 17 24.22 9.40 -26.93
C LYS A 17 23.81 9.06 -25.49
N SER A 18 24.76 8.64 -24.64
CA SER A 18 24.48 8.40 -23.21
C SER A 18 24.25 9.71 -22.46
N LEU A 19 25.09 10.74 -22.70
CA LEU A 19 24.93 12.06 -22.10
C LEU A 19 23.60 12.71 -22.50
N ASN A 20 23.20 12.66 -23.78
CA ASN A 20 21.91 13.19 -24.21
C ASN A 20 20.71 12.48 -23.55
N ASN A 21 20.81 11.18 -23.28
CA ASN A 21 19.73 10.43 -22.64
C ASN A 21 19.68 10.69 -21.13
N ASP A 22 20.82 10.78 -20.46
CA ASP A 22 20.89 11.11 -19.04
C ASP A 22 20.53 12.57 -18.77
N GLU A 23 20.92 13.48 -19.66
CA GLU A 23 20.54 14.89 -19.61
C GLU A 23 19.05 15.08 -19.92
N TYR A 24 18.49 14.30 -20.85
CA TYR A 24 17.04 14.23 -21.08
C TYR A 24 16.30 13.71 -19.85
N LYS A 25 16.74 12.59 -19.25
CA LYS A 25 16.16 12.05 -18.01
C LYS A 25 16.29 13.02 -16.84
N LEU A 26 17.39 13.75 -16.74
CA LEU A 26 17.59 14.78 -15.71
C LEU A 26 16.68 15.98 -15.95
N LYS A 27 16.55 16.47 -17.19
CA LYS A 27 15.61 17.54 -17.56
C LYS A 27 14.16 17.11 -17.33
N GLU A 28 13.80 15.87 -17.64
CA GLU A 28 12.47 15.31 -17.39
C GLU A 28 12.21 15.18 -15.88
N LYS A 29 13.19 14.71 -15.10
CA LYS A 29 13.12 14.62 -13.63
C LYS A 29 13.02 16.00 -12.97
N LEU A 30 13.74 17.00 -13.48
CA LEU A 30 13.68 18.40 -13.03
C LEU A 30 12.38 19.08 -13.44
N LYS A 31 11.87 18.82 -14.66
CA LYS A 31 10.57 19.30 -15.15
C LYS A 31 9.42 18.71 -14.35
N ASN A 32 9.49 17.41 -14.06
CA ASN A 32 8.56 16.72 -13.16
C ASN A 32 8.68 17.27 -11.73
N LYS A 33 9.89 17.49 -11.20
CA LYS A 33 10.09 18.11 -9.87
C LYS A 33 9.49 19.52 -9.80
N LYS A 34 9.66 20.36 -10.82
CA LYS A 34 9.02 21.68 -10.94
C LYS A 34 7.49 21.58 -11.08
N TYR A 35 6.98 20.63 -11.87
CA TYR A 35 5.54 20.38 -12.03
C TYR A 35 4.88 19.90 -10.73
N TYR A 36 5.55 19.06 -9.94
CA TYR A 36 5.06 18.62 -8.63
C TYR A 36 5.19 19.71 -7.56
N ALA A 37 6.24 20.53 -7.59
CA ALA A 37 6.37 21.70 -6.73
C ALA A 37 5.30 22.76 -7.03
N SER A 38 4.85 22.91 -8.29
CA SER A 38 3.83 23.89 -8.66
C SER A 38 2.37 23.43 -8.48
N LYS A 39 2.12 22.10 -8.40
CA LYS A 39 0.76 21.54 -8.20
C LYS A 39 0.48 21.02 -6.80
N VAL A 40 1.50 20.80 -5.99
CA VAL A 40 1.33 20.66 -4.55
C VAL A 40 1.28 22.10 -4.04
N LYS A 41 0.14 22.56 -3.50
CA LYS A 41 0.19 23.69 -2.57
C LYS A 41 1.29 23.31 -1.58
N HIS A 42 2.43 23.99 -1.62
CA HIS A 42 3.47 23.83 -0.63
C HIS A 42 2.77 24.05 0.71
N ILE A 43 2.49 22.96 1.42
CA ILE A 43 2.56 23.01 2.87
C ILE A 43 4.06 23.16 3.07
N GLU A 44 4.53 24.41 3.09
CA GLU A 44 5.79 24.70 3.74
C GLU A 44 5.64 24.12 5.14
N LEU A 45 6.42 23.08 5.43
CA LEU A 45 6.57 22.63 6.79
C LEU A 45 7.29 23.79 7.49
N ASN A 46 6.54 24.58 8.25
CA ASN A 46 7.14 25.59 9.10
C ASN A 46 8.02 24.87 10.12
N ASP A 47 9.03 25.54 10.70
CA ASP A 47 9.81 24.96 11.81
C ASP A 47 8.89 24.51 12.97
N GLU A 48 7.69 25.08 13.06
CA GLU A 48 6.58 24.68 13.95
C GLU A 48 5.98 23.29 13.65
N ASP A 49 6.07 22.79 12.41
CA ASP A 49 5.63 21.44 12.03
C ASP A 49 6.68 20.36 12.31
N LEU A 50 7.93 20.79 12.60
CA LEU A 50 8.97 19.94 13.19
C LEU A 50 8.88 19.90 14.72
N ILE A 51 8.09 20.80 15.33
CA ILE A 51 7.76 20.73 16.75
C ILE A 51 6.83 19.55 16.97
N ILE A 52 7.24 18.67 17.86
CA ILE A 52 6.43 17.58 18.38
C ILE A 52 5.17 18.22 18.97
N LYS A 53 4.03 18.14 18.25
CA LYS A 53 2.73 18.37 18.89
C LYS A 53 2.64 17.37 20.03
N SER A 54 2.64 17.86 21.27
CA SER A 54 2.39 17.02 22.43
C SER A 54 1.09 16.29 22.17
N ASN A 55 1.06 15.00 22.49
CA ASN A 55 -0.21 14.28 22.51
C ASN A 55 -1.23 15.09 23.32
N ASP A 56 -2.49 14.97 22.91
CA ASP A 56 -3.68 15.43 23.62
C ASP A 56 -3.44 15.41 25.14
N PRO A 57 -3.49 16.56 25.85
CA PRO A 57 -3.01 16.71 27.24
C PRO A 57 -3.71 15.78 28.25
N ASN A 58 -4.76 15.08 27.83
CA ASN A 58 -5.54 14.17 28.66
C ASN A 58 -5.18 12.67 28.51
N ASN A 59 -4.23 12.29 27.64
CA ASN A 59 -3.79 10.90 27.56
C ASN A 59 -2.57 10.66 28.47
N GLU A 60 -2.84 10.22 29.70
CA GLU A 60 -1.81 9.79 30.63
C GLU A 60 -0.94 8.67 29.99
N TYR A 61 0.38 8.85 30.04
CA TYR A 61 1.30 7.85 29.50
C TYR A 61 1.28 6.60 30.37
N ILE A 62 0.76 5.51 29.83
CA ILE A 62 0.70 4.23 30.54
C ILE A 62 1.99 3.46 30.37
N TYR A 63 2.67 3.18 31.49
CA TYR A 63 3.81 2.28 31.53
C TYR A 63 3.36 0.82 31.37
N LEU A 64 3.85 0.15 30.32
CA LEU A 64 3.62 -1.29 30.11
C LEU A 64 4.85 -2.11 30.54
N PRO A 65 4.69 -3.13 31.40
CA PRO A 65 5.80 -3.94 31.88
C PRO A 65 6.40 -4.81 30.75
N PRO A 66 7.72 -5.05 30.75
CA PRO A 66 8.37 -5.84 29.71
C PRO A 66 7.91 -7.30 29.70
N ILE A 67 7.91 -7.92 28.52
CA ILE A 67 7.70 -9.38 28.43
C ILE A 67 8.90 -10.14 29.01
N LYS A 68 8.62 -11.27 29.67
CA LYS A 68 9.68 -12.11 30.29
C LYS A 68 10.62 -12.73 29.25
N LYS A 69 10.05 -13.31 28.19
CA LYS A 69 10.79 -13.97 27.09
C LYS A 69 10.61 -13.20 25.80
N ARG A 70 11.71 -13.09 25.03
CA ARG A 70 11.63 -12.50 23.69
C ARG A 70 10.87 -13.47 22.80
N ILE A 71 9.88 -12.98 22.08
CA ILE A 71 9.18 -13.78 21.08
C ILE A 71 10.15 -14.10 19.93
N ASN A 72 9.95 -15.26 19.31
CA ASN A 72 10.78 -15.72 18.20
C ASN A 72 11.07 -14.58 17.22
N PRO A 73 12.34 -14.41 16.80
CA PRO A 73 12.74 -13.30 15.97
C PRO A 73 11.85 -13.26 14.72
N ILE A 74 11.27 -12.08 14.45
CA ILE A 74 10.54 -11.82 13.20
C ILE A 74 11.41 -12.34 12.07
N ASN A 75 10.84 -13.17 11.18
CA ASN A 75 11.55 -13.67 10.02
C ASN A 75 12.20 -12.47 9.31
N LYS A 76 13.54 -12.39 9.40
CA LYS A 76 14.30 -11.26 8.88
C LYS A 76 14.32 -11.41 7.37
N SER A 77 13.20 -11.19 6.70
CA SER A 77 13.16 -11.15 5.24
C SER A 77 14.08 -10.03 4.75
N LYS A 78 14.57 -10.18 3.51
CA LYS A 78 15.35 -9.13 2.86
C LYS A 78 14.46 -7.89 2.74
N LEU A 79 14.89 -6.77 3.32
CA LEU A 79 14.17 -5.51 3.23
C LEU A 79 14.33 -4.93 1.82
N ASN A 80 13.30 -4.26 1.31
CA ASN A 80 13.43 -3.46 0.10
C ASN A 80 14.13 -2.12 0.42
N ILE A 81 14.68 -1.47 -0.60
CA ILE A 81 15.48 -0.25 -0.42
C ILE A 81 14.69 0.91 0.21
N ASN A 82 13.40 1.03 -0.14
CA ASN A 82 12.54 2.09 0.41
C ASN A 82 12.30 1.90 1.91
N THR A 83 12.13 0.66 2.37
CA THR A 83 12.00 0.32 3.78
C THR A 83 13.30 0.60 4.52
N ILE A 84 14.46 0.29 3.93
CA ILE A 84 15.76 0.61 4.51
C ILE A 84 15.90 2.12 4.68
N ASN A 85 15.61 2.90 3.64
CA ASN A 85 15.70 4.36 3.69
C ASN A 85 14.74 4.97 4.74
N LEU A 86 13.51 4.45 4.83
CA LEU A 86 12.56 4.85 5.87
C LEU A 86 13.10 4.55 7.28
N TYR A 87 13.63 3.36 7.49
CA TYR A 87 14.19 2.95 8.79
C TYR A 87 15.38 3.82 9.18
N ILE A 88 16.31 4.07 8.25
CA ILE A 88 17.45 4.98 8.48
C ILE A 88 16.95 6.36 8.85
N LYS A 89 16.01 6.94 8.08
CA LYS A 89 15.44 8.25 8.37
C LYS A 89 14.87 8.33 9.79
N THR A 90 14.09 7.34 10.21
CA THR A 90 13.52 7.29 11.55
C THR A 90 14.59 7.12 12.63
N MET A 91 15.63 6.32 12.40
CA MET A 91 16.75 6.18 13.35
C MET A 91 17.55 7.47 13.48
N LYS A 92 17.78 8.21 12.38
CA LYS A 92 18.41 9.54 12.41
C LYS A 92 17.59 10.53 13.25
N LYS A 93 16.26 10.50 13.12
CA LYS A 93 15.35 11.30 13.96
C LYS A 93 15.53 10.99 15.44
N PHE A 94 15.56 9.70 15.84
CA PHE A 94 15.81 9.34 17.24
C PHE A 94 17.19 9.78 17.71
N TYR A 95 18.22 9.59 16.90
CA TYR A 95 19.57 10.01 17.23
C TYR A 95 19.65 11.52 17.48
N LEU A 96 19.12 12.33 16.56
CA LEU A 96 19.07 13.79 16.67
C LEU A 96 18.34 14.25 17.94
N ALA A 97 17.21 13.61 18.28
CA ALA A 97 16.44 13.97 19.47
C ALA A 97 17.24 13.83 20.78
N TYR A 98 18.11 12.82 20.87
CA TYR A 98 18.87 12.48 22.08
C TYR A 98 20.30 13.06 22.11
N HIS A 99 20.96 13.16 20.96
CA HIS A 99 22.33 13.65 20.85
C HIS A 99 22.41 15.12 20.43
N LYS A 100 21.28 15.72 20.01
CA LYS A 100 21.19 17.10 19.50
C LYS A 100 22.12 17.37 18.31
N THR A 101 22.55 16.31 17.63
CA THR A 101 23.43 16.35 16.45
C THR A 101 22.94 15.35 15.41
N GLU A 102 23.20 15.62 14.12
CA GLU A 102 22.82 14.70 13.05
C GLU A 102 23.73 13.47 13.02
N LEU A 103 23.13 12.32 12.70
CA LEU A 103 23.90 11.10 12.40
C LEU A 103 24.42 11.18 10.97
N THR A 104 25.71 11.48 10.83
CA THR A 104 26.40 11.66 9.55
C THR A 104 26.81 10.33 8.91
N ASP A 105 27.27 9.36 9.70
CA ASP A 105 27.63 8.01 9.25
C ASP A 105 26.59 6.96 9.68
N ASP A 106 25.83 6.46 8.71
CA ASP A 106 24.83 5.41 8.87
C ASP A 106 25.22 4.11 8.14
N THR A 107 26.50 3.95 7.76
CA THR A 107 27.01 2.81 6.98
C THR A 107 26.70 1.48 7.66
N ASP A 108 27.01 1.35 8.95
CA ASP A 108 26.74 0.12 9.70
C ASP A 108 25.25 -0.12 9.88
N LEU A 109 24.45 0.94 10.06
CA LEU A 109 22.99 0.82 10.12
C LEU A 109 22.43 0.29 8.79
N TYR A 110 22.87 0.84 7.67
CA TYR A 110 22.50 0.37 6.34
C TYR A 110 22.90 -1.09 6.14
N ASN A 111 24.11 -1.47 6.57
CA ASN A 111 24.61 -2.83 6.44
C ASN A 111 23.80 -3.84 7.26
N VAL A 112 23.47 -3.52 8.52
CA VAL A 112 22.57 -4.34 9.35
C VAL A 112 21.23 -4.57 8.66
N LEU A 113 20.61 -3.50 8.15
CA LEU A 113 19.30 -3.56 7.51
C LEU A 113 19.33 -4.33 6.18
N SER A 114 20.47 -4.27 5.48
CA SER A 114 20.74 -4.96 4.22
C SER A 114 21.27 -6.39 4.38
N LYS A 115 21.47 -6.87 5.62
CA LYS A 115 22.13 -8.15 5.94
C LYS A 115 23.56 -8.28 5.40
N LYS A 116 24.29 -7.18 5.36
CA LYS A 116 25.73 -7.16 5.06
C LYS A 116 26.53 -7.23 6.36
N THR A 117 27.83 -7.45 6.26
CA THR A 117 28.78 -7.32 7.37
C THR A 117 28.77 -5.88 7.89
N TYR A 118 28.83 -5.72 9.21
CA TYR A 118 28.79 -4.44 9.91
C TYR A 118 29.55 -4.54 11.23
N ASP A 119 29.97 -3.40 11.77
CA ASP A 119 30.56 -3.33 13.11
C ASP A 119 29.47 -3.25 14.19
N ILE A 120 29.43 -4.29 15.02
CA ILE A 120 28.50 -4.42 16.13
C ILE A 120 28.77 -3.36 17.21
N ASN A 121 30.03 -2.99 17.42
CA ASN A 121 30.40 -1.99 18.42
C ASN A 121 29.92 -0.62 17.99
N ASN A 122 30.08 -0.25 16.72
CA ASN A 122 29.55 1.01 16.18
C ASN A 122 28.04 1.13 16.39
N ILE A 123 27.27 0.09 16.05
CA ILE A 123 25.82 0.08 16.30
C ILE A 123 25.48 0.25 17.78
N ASN A 124 26.19 -0.45 18.67
CA ASN A 124 25.93 -0.38 20.11
C ASN A 124 26.30 0.97 20.72
N THR A 125 27.36 1.61 20.22
CA THR A 125 27.77 2.96 20.63
C THR A 125 26.79 4.00 20.11
N GLN A 126 26.53 4.02 18.80
CA GLN A 126 25.64 4.99 18.15
C GLN A 126 24.20 4.94 18.70
N PHE A 127 23.67 3.74 18.94
CA PHE A 127 22.27 3.55 19.35
C PHE A 127 22.13 3.11 20.81
N GLY A 128 23.18 3.26 21.61
CA GLY A 128 23.20 2.86 23.02
C GLY A 128 22.19 3.61 23.88
N PHE A 129 21.85 4.86 23.52
CA PHE A 129 20.86 5.69 24.22
C PHE A 129 19.47 5.03 24.32
N ILE A 130 19.10 4.22 23.33
CA ILE A 130 17.81 3.50 23.29
C ILE A 130 17.69 2.53 24.48
N LYS A 131 18.80 1.94 24.92
CA LYS A 131 18.81 1.00 26.06
C LYS A 131 18.45 1.68 27.37
N LYS A 132 18.79 2.97 27.50
CA LYS A 132 18.58 3.75 28.72
C LYS A 132 17.23 4.48 28.72
N ASN A 133 16.77 4.90 27.54
CA ASN A 133 15.68 5.87 27.41
C ASN A 133 14.42 5.31 26.74
N ILE A 134 14.21 3.98 26.78
CA ILE A 134 13.16 3.34 25.95
C ILE A 134 11.76 3.89 26.19
N TYR A 135 11.39 4.16 27.45
CA TYR A 135 10.06 4.66 27.80
C TYR A 135 9.86 6.11 27.42
N ASP A 136 10.90 6.94 27.55
CA ASP A 136 10.86 8.32 27.05
C ASP A 136 10.72 8.35 25.53
N ILE A 137 11.41 7.43 24.82
CA ILE A 137 11.25 7.30 23.37
C ILE A 137 9.79 6.98 23.04
N VAL A 138 9.17 6.02 23.72
CA VAL A 138 7.76 5.66 23.49
C VAL A 138 6.81 6.81 23.82
N LYS A 139 7.01 7.50 24.94
CA LYS A 139 6.17 8.61 25.38
C LYS A 139 6.16 9.77 24.38
N ASN A 140 7.32 10.09 23.82
CA ASN A 140 7.53 11.31 23.03
C ASN A 140 7.45 11.10 21.51
N ASN A 141 7.08 9.91 21.04
CA ASN A 141 7.00 9.61 19.61
C ASN A 141 5.69 8.92 19.22
N ASN A 142 5.29 9.10 17.96
CA ASN A 142 4.06 8.51 17.45
C ASN A 142 4.18 6.97 17.30
N LYS A 143 3.02 6.31 17.22
CA LYS A 143 2.89 4.85 17.10
C LYS A 143 3.70 4.25 15.94
N ASN A 144 3.83 4.98 14.82
CA ASN A 144 4.54 4.50 13.62
C ASN A 144 6.06 4.49 13.82
N ASP A 145 6.62 5.55 14.40
CA ASP A 145 8.05 5.65 14.71
C ASP A 145 8.46 4.54 15.69
N ILE A 146 7.63 4.24 16.68
CA ILE A 146 7.87 3.15 17.65
C ILE A 146 7.81 1.77 16.99
N ARG A 147 6.87 1.55 16.05
CA ARG A 147 6.82 0.31 15.25
C ARG A 147 8.07 0.13 14.38
N ILE A 148 8.59 1.23 13.81
CA ILE A 148 9.84 1.22 13.04
C ILE A 148 11.02 0.94 13.96
N LEU A 149 11.12 1.62 15.12
CA LEU A 149 12.15 1.38 16.12
C LEU A 149 12.24 -0.11 16.48
N TYR A 150 11.10 -0.71 16.88
CA TYR A 150 11.01 -2.13 17.19
C TYR A 150 11.51 -3.02 16.03
N SER A 151 11.11 -2.70 14.79
CA SER A 151 11.53 -3.42 13.58
C SER A 151 13.04 -3.33 13.31
N VAL A 152 13.67 -2.21 13.67
CA VAL A 152 15.11 -2.00 13.54
C VAL A 152 15.87 -2.71 14.66
N ILE A 153 15.57 -2.42 15.92
CA ILE A 153 16.37 -2.90 17.06
C ILE A 153 16.30 -4.42 17.25
N THR A 154 15.25 -5.07 16.74
CA THR A 154 15.19 -6.55 16.70
C THR A 154 16.32 -7.17 15.85
N ARG A 155 16.96 -6.39 14.98
CA ARG A 155 18.08 -6.79 14.13
C ARG A 155 19.43 -6.55 14.81
N PHE A 156 19.52 -5.65 15.79
CA PHE A 156 20.74 -5.36 16.54
C PHE A 156 21.09 -6.48 17.53
N LYS A 157 22.38 -6.80 17.61
CA LYS A 157 22.90 -7.66 18.69
C LYS A 157 22.92 -6.86 20.00
N TYR A 158 22.66 -7.52 21.13
CA TYR A 158 22.62 -6.92 22.49
C TYR A 158 21.48 -5.92 22.78
N PHE A 159 20.41 -5.94 21.98
CA PHE A 159 19.18 -5.15 22.21
C PHE A 159 18.00 -6.00 22.72
N SER A 160 18.27 -7.15 23.33
CA SER A 160 17.22 -8.07 23.82
C SER A 160 16.29 -7.42 24.86
N VAL A 161 16.84 -6.62 25.78
CA VAL A 161 16.08 -5.94 26.83
C VAL A 161 15.16 -4.84 26.25
N PRO A 162 15.65 -3.88 25.44
CA PRO A 162 14.77 -2.91 24.77
C PRO A 162 13.68 -3.53 23.89
N VAL A 163 13.99 -4.63 23.21
CA VAL A 163 12.98 -5.36 22.42
C VAL A 163 11.85 -5.88 23.31
N LYS A 164 12.17 -6.42 24.50
CA LYS A 164 11.15 -6.88 25.46
C LYS A 164 10.35 -5.74 26.07
N GLN A 165 10.97 -4.58 26.26
CA GLN A 165 10.32 -3.35 26.78
C GLN A 165 9.37 -2.72 25.75
N LEU A 166 9.72 -2.72 24.46
CA LEU A 166 8.87 -2.14 23.41
C LEU A 166 7.69 -3.02 23.02
N TYR A 167 7.84 -4.35 23.09
CA TYR A 167 6.85 -5.26 22.53
C TYR A 167 5.41 -5.09 23.08
N PRO A 168 5.18 -4.88 24.39
CA PRO A 168 3.84 -4.59 24.91
C PRO A 168 3.16 -3.39 24.24
N TYR A 169 3.91 -2.35 23.90
CA TYR A 169 3.38 -1.19 23.18
C TYR A 169 3.00 -1.54 21.74
N ILE A 170 3.79 -2.40 21.08
CA ILE A 170 3.46 -2.89 19.74
C ILE A 170 2.14 -3.67 19.75
N LEU A 171 1.92 -4.51 20.77
CA LEU A 171 0.65 -5.21 20.97
C LEU A 171 -0.50 -4.22 21.22
N LYS A 172 -0.34 -3.31 22.18
CA LYS A 172 -1.37 -2.29 22.47
C LYS A 172 -1.74 -1.48 21.23
N PHE A 173 -0.75 -1.06 20.42
CA PHE A 173 -1.03 -0.34 19.17
C PHE A 173 -1.77 -1.20 18.15
N GLN A 174 -1.53 -2.51 18.14
CA GLN A 174 -2.25 -3.43 17.27
C GLN A 174 -3.69 -3.65 17.77
N ASP A 175 -3.89 -3.84 19.06
CA ASP A 175 -5.20 -4.02 19.67
C ASP A 175 -6.09 -2.79 19.50
N VAL A 176 -5.54 -1.60 19.71
CA VAL A 176 -6.23 -0.32 19.46
C VAL A 176 -6.64 -0.23 17.97
N TYR A 177 -5.72 -0.53 17.05
CA TYR A 177 -6.01 -0.51 15.62
C TYR A 177 -7.12 -1.50 15.24
N ASP A 178 -7.06 -2.72 15.77
CA ASP A 178 -8.06 -3.76 15.46
C ASP A 178 -9.43 -3.43 16.08
N THR A 179 -9.45 -2.81 17.27
CA THR A 179 -10.67 -2.33 17.94
C THR A 179 -11.30 -1.16 17.18
N GLU A 180 -10.53 -0.12 16.84
CA GLU A 180 -11.00 1.02 16.05
C GLU A 180 -11.50 0.57 14.67
N ARG A 181 -10.87 -0.45 14.08
CA ARG A 181 -11.28 -1.00 12.80
C ARG A 181 -12.62 -1.72 12.86
N ALA A 182 -12.86 -2.47 13.94
CA ALA A 182 -14.07 -3.24 14.20
C ALA A 182 -15.26 -2.38 14.64
N ASN A 183 -14.99 -1.27 15.33
CA ASN A 183 -16.01 -0.39 15.91
C ASN A 183 -16.11 0.96 15.17
N LYS A 184 -15.97 0.95 13.84
CA LYS A 184 -16.14 2.19 13.07
C LYS A 184 -17.59 2.64 13.13
N ILE A 185 -17.82 3.81 13.67
CA ILE A 185 -19.15 4.42 13.77
C ILE A 185 -19.59 4.94 12.40
N VAL A 186 -20.89 4.78 12.09
CA VAL A 186 -21.53 5.42 10.94
C VAL A 186 -21.87 6.86 11.34
N ASP A 187 -21.10 7.81 10.84
CA ASP A 187 -21.45 9.23 10.90
C ASP A 187 -22.34 9.65 9.72
N ASN A 188 -22.78 10.91 9.71
CA ASN A 188 -23.63 11.45 8.64
C ASN A 188 -22.99 11.37 7.25
N THR A 189 -21.65 11.49 7.16
CA THR A 189 -20.93 11.38 5.87
C THR A 189 -20.94 9.95 5.35
N ILE A 190 -20.74 8.96 6.23
CA ILE A 190 -20.84 7.55 5.88
C ILE A 190 -22.28 7.17 5.53
N ALA A 191 -23.26 7.65 6.30
CA ALA A 191 -24.67 7.41 6.03
C ALA A 191 -25.08 7.92 4.63
N ALA A 192 -24.65 9.12 4.25
CA ALA A 192 -24.87 9.64 2.90
C ALA A 192 -24.29 8.70 1.82
N LYS A 193 -23.04 8.24 1.99
CA LYS A 193 -22.40 7.30 1.06
C LYS A 193 -23.13 5.96 0.98
N MET A 194 -23.61 5.44 2.12
CA MET A 194 -24.40 4.20 2.19
C MET A 194 -25.74 4.32 1.46
N ASN A 195 -26.36 5.50 1.49
CA ASN A 195 -27.64 5.75 0.83
C ASN A 195 -27.48 5.98 -0.67
N SER A 196 -26.33 6.52 -1.12
CA SER A 196 -26.08 6.80 -2.54
C SER A 196 -25.59 5.58 -3.33
N LEU A 197 -24.69 4.77 -2.75
CA LEU A 197 -24.08 3.64 -3.45
C LEU A 197 -24.90 2.36 -3.29
N SER A 198 -25.56 1.93 -4.38
CA SER A 198 -26.21 0.62 -4.46
C SER A 198 -25.22 -0.48 -4.86
N PHE A 199 -25.47 -1.68 -4.35
CA PHE A 199 -24.84 -2.92 -4.80
C PHE A 199 -25.83 -3.87 -5.47
N ASP A 200 -27.06 -3.40 -5.72
CA ASP A 200 -28.01 -4.12 -6.56
C ASP A 200 -27.55 -4.07 -8.03
N LYS A 201 -27.62 -5.22 -8.69
CA LYS A 201 -27.12 -5.38 -10.05
C LYS A 201 -27.86 -4.47 -11.04
N LYS A 202 -29.17 -4.33 -10.92
CA LYS A 202 -29.97 -3.50 -11.83
C LYS A 202 -29.58 -2.03 -11.65
N ASP A 203 -29.56 -1.55 -10.40
CA ASP A 203 -29.16 -0.17 -10.10
C ASP A 203 -27.75 0.16 -10.63
N ILE A 204 -26.81 -0.79 -10.52
CA ILE A 204 -25.45 -0.60 -11.04
C ILE A 204 -25.45 -0.46 -12.56
N ILE A 205 -26.20 -1.32 -13.27
CA ILE A 205 -26.28 -1.27 -14.74
C ILE A 205 -27.00 0.01 -15.20
N ASP A 206 -28.07 0.41 -14.51
CA ASP A 206 -28.77 1.66 -14.80
C ASP A 206 -27.83 2.86 -14.62
N LYS A 207 -27.09 2.92 -13.50
CA LYS A 207 -26.07 3.96 -13.27
C LYS A 207 -24.94 3.94 -14.29
N TYR A 208 -24.49 2.77 -14.72
CA TYR A 208 -23.47 2.62 -15.76
C TYR A 208 -23.96 3.23 -17.09
N ASN A 209 -25.21 2.96 -17.47
CA ASN A 209 -25.81 3.44 -18.72
C ASN A 209 -26.10 4.95 -18.69
N GLU A 210 -26.59 5.48 -17.56
CA GLU A 210 -26.81 6.91 -17.34
C GLU A 210 -25.52 7.73 -17.49
N ASN A 211 -24.38 7.14 -17.10
CA ASN A 211 -23.08 7.81 -17.07
C ASN A 211 -22.23 7.49 -18.31
N SER A 212 -22.84 7.63 -19.49
CA SER A 212 -22.20 7.34 -20.79
C SER A 212 -20.92 8.16 -21.06
N HIS A 213 -20.81 9.35 -20.45
CA HIS A 213 -19.70 10.29 -20.57
C HIS A 213 -18.40 9.86 -19.87
N LEU A 214 -18.43 8.79 -19.06
CA LEU A 214 -17.24 8.25 -18.39
C LEU A 214 -16.24 7.67 -19.40
N THR A 215 -14.95 7.83 -19.11
CA THR A 215 -13.88 7.16 -19.88
C THR A 215 -13.88 5.65 -19.64
N ASP A 216 -13.26 4.88 -20.52
CA ASP A 216 -13.21 3.41 -20.40
C ASP A 216 -12.62 2.93 -19.08
N ASN A 217 -11.57 3.59 -18.57
CA ASN A 217 -11.01 3.25 -17.27
C ASN A 217 -11.97 3.56 -16.13
N GLU A 218 -12.73 4.65 -16.20
CA GLU A 218 -13.72 5.02 -15.18
C GLU A 218 -14.88 4.02 -15.20
N LYS A 219 -15.36 3.67 -16.39
CA LYS A 219 -16.35 2.61 -16.61
C LYS A 219 -15.90 1.29 -16.01
N LEU A 220 -14.70 0.82 -16.37
CA LEU A 220 -14.10 -0.40 -15.81
C LEU A 220 -13.97 -0.32 -14.29
N ILE A 221 -13.49 0.79 -13.74
CA ILE A 221 -13.34 0.95 -12.28
C ILE A 221 -14.68 0.83 -11.57
N PHE A 222 -15.72 1.47 -12.09
CA PHE A 222 -17.04 1.42 -11.50
C PHE A 222 -17.52 -0.04 -11.43
N VAL A 223 -17.59 -0.71 -12.58
CA VAL A 223 -18.14 -2.07 -12.65
C VAL A 223 -17.28 -3.12 -11.94
N LEU A 224 -15.94 -2.99 -11.94
CA LEU A 224 -15.04 -3.90 -11.22
C LEU A 224 -15.21 -3.80 -9.69
N LEU A 225 -15.63 -2.62 -9.18
CA LEU A 225 -15.80 -2.39 -7.75
C LEU A 225 -17.24 -2.59 -7.27
N THR A 226 -18.22 -2.70 -8.17
CA THR A 226 -19.65 -2.83 -7.83
C THR A 226 -20.31 -4.12 -8.35
N LEU A 227 -20.00 -4.61 -9.56
CA LEU A 227 -20.60 -5.85 -10.13
C LEU A 227 -19.87 -7.13 -9.74
N PHE A 228 -18.68 -7.01 -9.15
CA PHE A 228 -17.92 -8.15 -8.62
C PHE A 228 -17.66 -7.91 -7.13
N PRO A 229 -17.59 -8.97 -6.29
CA PRO A 229 -17.27 -8.81 -4.88
C PRO A 229 -16.03 -7.92 -4.67
N THR A 230 -16.21 -6.77 -4.02
CA THR A 230 -15.26 -5.66 -4.13
C THR A 230 -13.86 -6.04 -3.65
N ARG A 231 -12.93 -6.21 -4.60
CA ARG A 231 -11.52 -6.52 -4.30
C ARG A 231 -10.69 -5.27 -4.01
N ARG A 232 -9.42 -5.44 -3.67
CA ARG A 232 -8.51 -4.29 -3.50
C ARG A 232 -8.18 -3.76 -4.89
N PRO A 233 -8.16 -2.44 -5.12
CA PRO A 233 -7.85 -1.88 -6.44
C PRO A 233 -6.49 -2.31 -6.99
N VAL A 234 -5.52 -2.58 -6.12
CA VAL A 234 -4.19 -3.06 -6.52
C VAL A 234 -4.26 -4.40 -7.25
N ASP A 235 -5.29 -5.22 -6.98
CA ASP A 235 -5.50 -6.49 -7.67
C ASP A 235 -5.79 -6.24 -9.16
N TYR A 236 -6.61 -5.23 -9.48
CA TYR A 236 -6.93 -4.83 -10.86
C TYR A 236 -5.82 -3.96 -11.50
N ARG A 237 -5.10 -3.17 -10.70
CA ARG A 237 -3.94 -2.36 -11.16
C ARG A 237 -2.82 -3.21 -11.80
N LYS A 238 -2.69 -4.46 -11.37
CA LYS A 238 -1.73 -5.45 -11.87
C LYS A 238 -2.38 -6.49 -12.77
N MET A 239 -3.62 -6.28 -13.19
CA MET A 239 -4.34 -7.21 -14.05
C MET A 239 -4.02 -6.94 -15.50
N LEU A 240 -3.60 -7.99 -16.21
CA LEU A 240 -3.36 -8.00 -17.64
C LEU A 240 -4.54 -8.67 -18.35
N VAL A 241 -4.92 -8.15 -19.51
CA VAL A 241 -5.76 -8.87 -20.45
C VAL A 241 -4.89 -9.94 -21.11
N SER A 242 -5.35 -11.18 -21.12
CA SER A 242 -4.68 -12.25 -21.87
C SER A 242 -5.62 -12.89 -22.87
N PHE A 243 -5.06 -13.28 -24.00
CA PHE A 243 -5.76 -14.07 -25.02
C PHE A 243 -5.35 -15.53 -25.01
N ASN A 244 -4.39 -15.89 -24.14
CA ASN A 244 -3.97 -17.27 -23.89
C ASN A 244 -4.13 -17.57 -22.40
N GLU A 245 -4.26 -18.85 -22.06
CA GLU A 245 -4.36 -19.23 -20.65
C GLU A 245 -3.11 -18.79 -19.88
N PRO A 246 -3.27 -18.03 -18.77
CA PRO A 246 -2.14 -17.53 -18.00
C PRO A 246 -1.35 -18.66 -17.33
N LYS A 247 -0.03 -18.63 -17.47
CA LYS A 247 0.85 -19.58 -16.75
C LYS A 247 0.80 -19.32 -15.24
N ASN A 248 0.84 -20.40 -14.45
CA ASN A 248 0.95 -20.32 -12.99
C ASN A 248 2.22 -19.57 -12.56
N GLN A 249 2.04 -18.49 -11.81
CA GLN A 249 3.13 -17.60 -11.36
C GLN A 249 3.61 -17.88 -9.92
N SER A 250 3.31 -19.04 -9.36
CA SER A 250 3.68 -19.42 -7.99
C SER A 250 5.17 -19.23 -7.69
N LYS A 251 6.04 -19.56 -8.64
CA LYS A 251 7.52 -19.47 -8.53
C LYS A 251 8.10 -18.05 -8.68
N LEU A 252 7.32 -17.08 -9.16
CA LEU A 252 7.79 -15.70 -9.33
C LEU A 252 7.82 -14.94 -8.00
N SER A 253 8.67 -13.91 -7.93
CA SER A 253 8.67 -12.98 -6.81
C SER A 253 7.39 -12.12 -6.83
N TYR A 254 6.94 -11.64 -5.68
CA TYR A 254 5.72 -10.81 -5.58
C TYR A 254 5.78 -9.56 -6.48
N ALA A 255 6.98 -9.00 -6.68
CA ALA A 255 7.17 -7.82 -7.53
C ALA A 255 6.84 -8.13 -9.00
N ASP A 256 7.20 -9.33 -9.45
CA ASP A 256 7.12 -9.77 -10.85
C ASP A 256 5.79 -10.46 -11.19
N LYS A 257 4.94 -10.71 -10.18
CA LYS A 257 3.61 -11.28 -10.39
C LYS A 257 2.64 -10.25 -10.96
N ASN A 258 1.79 -10.74 -11.86
CA ASN A 258 0.62 -10.06 -12.42
C ASN A 258 -0.64 -10.93 -12.24
N ASN A 259 -1.79 -10.27 -12.18
CA ASN A 259 -3.09 -10.93 -12.27
C ASN A 259 -3.53 -10.95 -13.73
N TYR A 260 -4.53 -11.76 -14.07
CA TYR A 260 -5.00 -11.87 -15.44
C TYR A 260 -6.52 -11.89 -15.52
N TYR A 261 -7.03 -11.34 -16.61
CA TYR A 261 -8.37 -11.62 -17.12
C TYR A 261 -8.20 -12.40 -18.42
N TYR A 262 -8.78 -13.61 -18.47
CA TYR A 262 -8.77 -14.48 -19.64
C TYR A 262 -10.06 -15.30 -19.64
N ASN A 263 -10.75 -15.33 -20.78
CA ASN A 263 -11.93 -16.17 -21.02
C ASN A 263 -12.94 -16.20 -19.85
N LYS A 264 -13.54 -15.05 -19.53
CA LYS A 264 -14.51 -14.89 -18.42
C LYS A 264 -13.98 -15.32 -17.05
N THR A 265 -12.66 -15.33 -16.85
CA THR A 265 -12.04 -15.75 -15.60
C THR A 265 -11.01 -14.72 -15.13
N PHE A 266 -11.10 -14.32 -13.86
CA PHE A 266 -10.04 -13.60 -13.17
C PHE A 266 -9.08 -14.57 -12.49
N TYR A 267 -7.80 -14.44 -12.81
CA TYR A 267 -6.68 -15.16 -12.20
C TYR A 267 -5.92 -14.23 -11.27
N PHE A 268 -6.12 -14.39 -9.96
CA PHE A 268 -5.41 -13.63 -8.95
C PHE A 268 -4.19 -14.41 -8.45
N ASN A 269 -3.00 -14.05 -8.97
CA ASN A 269 -1.72 -14.61 -8.56
C ASN A 269 -1.12 -13.88 -7.32
N ILE A 270 -1.62 -12.68 -7.04
CA ILE A 270 -1.14 -11.79 -5.98
C ILE A 270 -2.07 -11.90 -4.79
N THR A 271 -1.88 -12.94 -3.98
CA THR A 271 -2.75 -13.28 -2.84
C THR A 271 -1.96 -13.37 -1.54
N LYS A 272 -2.64 -13.21 -0.39
CA LYS A 272 -2.01 -13.26 0.94
C LYS A 272 -1.31 -14.61 1.20
N ASN A 273 -1.93 -15.70 0.76
CA ASN A 273 -1.46 -17.07 0.97
C ASN A 273 -0.56 -17.60 -0.16
N LYS A 274 -0.20 -16.77 -1.15
CA LYS A 274 0.58 -17.11 -2.34
C LYS A 274 -0.04 -18.21 -3.23
N LYS A 275 -1.28 -18.62 -2.98
CA LYS A 275 -2.04 -19.53 -3.84
C LYS A 275 -2.82 -18.73 -4.87
N GLN A 276 -2.79 -19.16 -6.12
CA GLN A 276 -3.60 -18.57 -7.17
C GLN A 276 -5.09 -18.75 -6.82
N GLN A 277 -5.87 -17.68 -6.92
CA GLN A 277 -7.32 -17.74 -6.85
C GLN A 277 -7.88 -17.54 -8.25
N GLN A 278 -8.93 -18.28 -8.61
CA GLN A 278 -9.61 -18.18 -9.89
C GLN A 278 -11.10 -17.95 -9.62
N PHE A 279 -11.69 -16.98 -10.30
CA PHE A 279 -13.11 -16.70 -10.18
C PHE A 279 -13.71 -16.40 -11.54
N THR A 280 -14.86 -16.99 -11.80
CA THR A 280 -15.67 -16.68 -12.97
C THR A 280 -16.19 -15.25 -12.85
N VAL A 281 -16.06 -14.50 -13.94
CA VAL A 281 -16.58 -13.14 -14.09
C VAL A 281 -18.08 -13.23 -14.40
N PRO A 282 -18.97 -12.49 -13.72
CA PRO A 282 -20.38 -12.41 -14.06
C PRO A 282 -20.58 -11.98 -15.53
N ASP A 283 -21.60 -12.52 -16.21
CA ASP A 283 -21.85 -12.27 -17.63
C ASP A 283 -21.87 -10.78 -17.98
N GLU A 284 -22.60 -9.97 -17.23
CA GLU A 284 -22.72 -8.53 -17.52
C GLU A 284 -21.40 -7.79 -17.37
N LEU A 285 -20.58 -8.20 -16.39
CA LEU A 285 -19.24 -7.63 -16.22
C LEU A 285 -18.32 -8.09 -17.35
N ASP A 286 -18.42 -9.34 -17.78
CA ASP A 286 -17.64 -9.90 -18.88
C ASP A 286 -17.92 -9.18 -20.19
N ASP A 287 -19.20 -8.94 -20.50
CA ASP A 287 -19.65 -8.22 -21.68
C ASP A 287 -19.13 -6.78 -21.70
N ILE A 288 -19.26 -6.08 -20.57
CA ILE A 288 -18.73 -4.71 -20.43
C ILE A 288 -17.21 -4.71 -20.61
N ILE A 289 -16.48 -5.61 -19.93
CA ILE A 289 -15.02 -5.71 -20.07
C ILE A 289 -14.65 -5.92 -21.53
N LYS A 290 -15.25 -6.90 -22.21
CA LYS A 290 -14.98 -7.21 -23.63
C LYS A 290 -15.21 -6.01 -24.53
N SER A 291 -16.31 -5.27 -24.33
CA SER A 291 -16.59 -4.07 -25.12
C SER A 291 -15.53 -2.96 -24.94
N LEU A 292 -14.97 -2.83 -23.73
CA LEU A 292 -14.02 -1.78 -23.37
C LEU A 292 -12.55 -2.14 -23.66
N ILE A 293 -12.23 -3.41 -23.91
CA ILE A 293 -10.85 -3.87 -24.17
C ILE A 293 -10.59 -4.21 -25.65
N THR A 294 -11.50 -3.87 -26.55
CA THR A 294 -11.39 -4.18 -28.00
C THR A 294 -10.09 -3.68 -28.64
N THR A 295 -9.50 -2.62 -28.10
CA THR A 295 -8.23 -2.03 -28.58
C THR A 295 -6.99 -2.53 -27.85
N LYS A 296 -7.15 -3.37 -26.82
CA LYS A 296 -6.03 -3.90 -26.02
C LYS A 296 -5.39 -5.10 -26.70
N ASN A 297 -4.07 -5.18 -26.60
CA ASN A 297 -3.30 -6.33 -27.04
C ASN A 297 -3.09 -7.34 -25.91
N ASN A 298 -2.60 -8.53 -26.27
CA ASN A 298 -2.23 -9.54 -25.29
C ASN A 298 -1.18 -9.00 -24.31
N ASN A 299 -1.43 -9.17 -23.01
CA ASN A 299 -0.65 -8.65 -21.90
C ASN A 299 -0.65 -7.13 -21.71
N ASP A 300 -1.63 -6.41 -22.28
CA ASP A 300 -1.89 -5.03 -21.87
C ASP A 300 -2.61 -4.98 -20.52
N PHE A 301 -2.33 -3.95 -19.72
CA PHE A 301 -3.02 -3.75 -18.46
C PHE A 301 -4.50 -3.48 -18.68
N LEU A 302 -5.37 -4.16 -17.92
CA LEU A 302 -6.81 -3.93 -17.93
C LEU A 302 -7.14 -2.46 -17.62
N LEU A 303 -6.52 -1.92 -16.56
CA LEU A 303 -6.55 -0.50 -16.23
C LEU A 303 -5.21 0.14 -16.59
N SER A 304 -5.20 1.06 -17.56
CA SER A 304 -3.97 1.67 -18.07
C SER A 304 -4.14 3.14 -18.41
N PHE A 305 -3.06 3.92 -18.28
CA PHE A 305 -3.01 5.29 -18.80
C PHE A 305 -1.88 5.37 -19.82
N ASN A 306 -2.19 5.73 -21.07
CA ASN A 306 -1.25 5.70 -22.19
C ASN A 306 -0.50 4.36 -22.28
N ASN A 307 -1.24 3.24 -22.22
CA ASN A 307 -0.73 1.86 -22.23
C ASN A 307 0.25 1.49 -21.09
N ASN A 308 0.41 2.37 -20.10
CA ASN A 308 1.25 2.12 -18.94
C ASN A 308 0.42 1.74 -17.72
N GLN A 309 1.03 0.97 -16.83
CA GLN A 309 0.45 0.64 -15.53
C GLN A 309 0.16 1.91 -14.73
N LEU A 310 -1.05 2.04 -14.20
CA LEU A 310 -1.35 3.10 -13.24
C LEU A 310 -0.49 2.95 -11.97
N THR A 311 0.04 4.07 -11.48
CA THR A 311 0.59 4.15 -10.12
C THR A 311 -0.53 4.03 -9.09
N GLN A 312 -0.17 3.68 -7.85
CA GLN A 312 -1.14 3.61 -6.75
C GLN A 312 -1.87 4.94 -6.54
N ILE A 313 -1.17 6.07 -6.68
CA ILE A 313 -1.73 7.42 -6.49
C ILE A 313 -2.71 7.75 -7.61
N GLN A 314 -2.34 7.48 -8.86
CA GLN A 314 -3.23 7.70 -10.02
C GLN A 314 -4.51 6.88 -9.88
N LEU A 315 -4.40 5.61 -9.49
CA LEU A 315 -5.56 4.75 -9.32
C LEU A 315 -6.49 5.26 -8.20
N SER A 316 -5.95 5.65 -7.04
CA SER A 316 -6.77 6.19 -5.95
C SER A 316 -7.55 7.44 -6.37
N LYS A 317 -6.90 8.37 -7.09
CA LYS A 317 -7.55 9.58 -7.61
C LYS A 317 -8.62 9.25 -8.64
N LEU A 318 -8.32 8.34 -9.56
CA LEU A 318 -9.25 7.94 -10.60
C LEU A 318 -10.52 7.34 -9.99
N ILE A 319 -10.40 6.45 -9.01
CA ILE A 319 -11.55 5.87 -8.29
C ILE A 319 -12.39 6.95 -7.63
N MET A 320 -11.77 7.83 -6.84
CA MET A 320 -12.50 8.90 -6.15
C MET A 320 -13.24 9.83 -7.11
N ASN A 321 -12.63 10.13 -8.27
CA ASN A 321 -13.23 10.96 -9.31
C ASN A 321 -14.37 10.23 -10.03
N THR A 322 -14.22 8.94 -10.34
CA THR A 322 -15.29 8.13 -10.95
C THR A 322 -16.55 8.15 -10.09
N PHE A 323 -16.41 7.85 -8.79
CA PHE A 323 -17.57 7.80 -7.89
C PHE A 323 -18.15 9.19 -7.63
N TYR A 324 -17.33 10.24 -7.61
CA TYR A 324 -17.83 11.62 -7.56
C TYR A 324 -18.66 11.97 -8.80
N LYS A 325 -18.23 11.59 -10.02
CA LYS A 325 -19.01 11.86 -11.24
C LYS A 325 -20.36 11.14 -11.29
N ILE A 326 -20.45 9.95 -10.68
CA ILE A 326 -21.68 9.13 -10.72
C ILE A 326 -22.66 9.52 -9.61
N TYR A 327 -22.15 9.87 -8.43
CA TYR A 327 -22.96 10.03 -7.21
C TYR A 327 -22.86 11.41 -6.55
N ASP A 328 -22.10 12.34 -7.13
CA ASP A 328 -21.76 13.65 -6.55
C ASP A 328 -21.12 13.58 -5.15
N ILE A 329 -20.62 12.39 -4.78
CA ILE A 329 -19.96 12.13 -3.50
C ILE A 329 -18.66 11.37 -3.77
N SER A 330 -17.56 11.87 -3.21
CA SER A 330 -16.28 11.18 -3.33
C SER A 330 -16.22 9.97 -2.41
N ILE A 331 -16.09 8.78 -2.99
CA ILE A 331 -15.97 7.51 -2.28
C ILE A 331 -14.63 6.86 -2.64
N SER A 332 -13.79 6.64 -1.64
CA SER A 332 -12.50 5.97 -1.82
C SER A 332 -12.67 4.46 -1.96
N ALA A 333 -11.68 3.79 -2.53
CA ALA A 333 -11.70 2.33 -2.66
C ALA A 333 -11.83 1.55 -1.34
N VAL A 334 -11.24 2.10 -0.27
CA VAL A 334 -11.34 1.50 1.09
C VAL A 334 -12.76 1.62 1.60
N GLU A 335 -13.43 2.74 1.33
CA GLU A 335 -14.83 2.94 1.69
C GLU A 335 -15.75 2.05 0.87
N ILE A 336 -15.64 2.00 -0.47
CA ILE A 336 -16.47 1.12 -1.32
C ILE A 336 -16.42 -0.32 -0.82
N ARG A 337 -15.21 -0.83 -0.56
CA ARG A 337 -15.01 -2.20 -0.07
C ARG A 337 -15.63 -2.43 1.31
N ARG A 338 -15.65 -1.40 2.18
CA ARG A 338 -16.27 -1.46 3.51
C ARG A 338 -17.79 -1.38 3.41
N LEU A 339 -18.31 -0.52 2.53
CA LEU A 339 -19.74 -0.42 2.21
C LEU A 339 -20.25 -1.77 1.68
N TYR A 340 -19.50 -2.44 0.80
CA TYR A 340 -19.85 -3.77 0.31
C TYR A 340 -19.85 -4.84 1.41
N ALA A 341 -18.83 -4.87 2.29
CA ALA A 341 -18.84 -5.77 3.45
C ALA A 341 -20.04 -5.51 4.39
N THR A 342 -20.43 -4.24 4.54
CA THR A 342 -21.62 -3.84 5.31
C THR A 342 -22.91 -4.30 4.64
N HIS A 343 -22.99 -4.21 3.31
CA HIS A 343 -24.10 -4.75 2.53
C HIS A 343 -24.24 -6.27 2.70
N LEU A 344 -23.14 -7.04 2.58
CA LEU A 344 -23.15 -8.49 2.80
C LEU A 344 -23.60 -8.87 4.21
N LYS A 345 -23.12 -8.16 5.23
CA LYS A 345 -23.54 -8.36 6.62
C LYS A 345 -25.06 -8.19 6.76
N LYS A 346 -25.63 -7.12 6.18
CA LYS A 346 -27.09 -6.89 6.18
C LYS A 346 -27.85 -8.00 5.45
N LEU A 347 -27.37 -8.46 4.29
CA LEU A 347 -27.99 -9.59 3.58
C LEU A 347 -28.02 -10.86 4.44
N ALA A 348 -26.92 -11.16 5.13
CA ALA A 348 -26.82 -12.33 6.01
C ALA A 348 -27.71 -12.20 7.26
N GLU A 349 -27.72 -11.03 7.91
CA GLU A 349 -28.59 -10.73 9.06
C GLU A 349 -30.07 -10.84 8.70
N ASN A 350 -30.45 -10.41 7.49
CA ASN A 350 -31.80 -10.51 6.94
C ASN A 350 -32.11 -11.89 6.31
N LYS A 351 -31.19 -12.87 6.42
CA LYS A 351 -31.34 -14.22 5.86
C LYS A 351 -31.58 -14.29 4.35
N LEU A 352 -31.12 -13.27 3.61
CA LEU A 352 -31.17 -13.23 2.13
C LEU A 352 -30.02 -14.00 1.49
N ILE A 353 -28.94 -14.23 2.25
CA ILE A 353 -27.84 -15.13 1.89
C ILE A 353 -27.51 -16.04 3.08
N THR A 354 -27.02 -17.23 2.80
CA THR A 354 -26.52 -18.17 3.79
C THR A 354 -25.14 -17.77 4.29
N ILE A 355 -24.74 -18.32 5.45
CA ILE A 355 -23.37 -18.16 5.99
C ILE A 355 -22.32 -18.67 5.00
N ARG A 356 -22.64 -19.75 4.27
CA ARG A 356 -21.74 -20.33 3.26
C ARG A 356 -21.53 -19.36 2.10
N GLU A 357 -22.60 -18.79 1.56
CA GLU A 357 -22.49 -17.79 0.48
C GLU A 357 -21.73 -16.54 0.94
N HIS A 358 -21.99 -16.03 2.16
CA HIS A 358 -21.24 -14.91 2.70
C HIS A 358 -19.75 -15.23 2.85
N LYS A 359 -19.40 -16.45 3.26
CA LYS A 359 -18.01 -16.92 3.34
C LYS A 359 -17.36 -16.96 1.95
N ASP A 360 -18.04 -17.55 0.96
CA ASP A 360 -17.52 -17.68 -0.40
C ASP A 360 -17.29 -16.29 -1.04
N ILE A 361 -18.24 -15.36 -0.86
CA ILE A 361 -18.09 -13.96 -1.31
C ILE A 361 -16.96 -13.24 -0.54
N SER A 362 -16.82 -13.48 0.76
CA SER A 362 -15.72 -12.90 1.55
C SER A 362 -14.35 -13.37 1.05
N ASP A 363 -14.23 -14.66 0.71
CA ASP A 363 -13.02 -15.24 0.13
C ASP A 363 -12.71 -14.64 -1.25
N MET A 364 -13.74 -14.36 -2.07
CA MET A 364 -13.62 -13.59 -3.31
C MET A 364 -13.14 -12.16 -3.07
N MET A 365 -13.46 -11.55 -1.94
CA MET A 365 -12.87 -10.26 -1.55
C MET A 365 -11.43 -10.41 -1.04
N ASN A 366 -10.91 -11.62 -0.76
CA ASN A 366 -9.65 -11.87 -0.05
C ASN A 366 -9.66 -11.35 1.41
N HIS A 367 -10.77 -11.64 2.08
CA HIS A 367 -10.98 -11.61 3.53
C HIS A 367 -11.43 -13.00 3.99
N ASN A 368 -11.02 -13.44 5.18
CA ASN A 368 -11.78 -14.51 5.81
C ASN A 368 -13.12 -13.96 6.34
N TYR A 369 -14.05 -14.86 6.67
CA TYR A 369 -15.40 -14.51 7.13
C TYR A 369 -15.41 -13.53 8.33
N GLU A 370 -14.62 -13.80 9.37
CA GLU A 370 -14.53 -12.95 10.57
C GLU A 370 -13.86 -11.59 10.29
N GLU A 371 -12.83 -11.57 9.43
CA GLU A 371 -12.21 -10.34 8.94
C GLU A 371 -13.23 -9.49 8.18
N ASN A 372 -14.12 -10.10 7.38
CA ASN A 372 -15.14 -9.39 6.61
C ASN A 372 -16.17 -8.74 7.53
N LYS A 373 -16.68 -9.48 8.52
CA LYS A 373 -17.60 -8.96 9.54
C LYS A 373 -17.01 -7.81 10.35
N LYS A 374 -15.75 -7.93 10.80
CA LYS A 374 -15.04 -6.85 11.50
C LYS A 374 -14.68 -5.67 10.58
N TYR A 375 -14.74 -5.85 9.27
CA TYR A 375 -14.44 -4.79 8.32
C TYR A 375 -15.65 -3.90 8.03
N SER A 376 -16.87 -4.41 8.22
CA SER A 376 -18.11 -3.64 8.01
C SER A 376 -18.23 -2.48 9.00
N TYR A 377 -19.22 -1.64 8.78
CA TYR A 377 -19.75 -0.78 9.83
C TYR A 377 -20.63 -1.59 10.82
#